data_AF-A0A073CEZ5-F1
#
_entry.id   AF-A0A073CEZ5-F1
#
_cell.length_a   1.000
_cell.length_b   1.000
_cell.length_c   1.000
_cell.angle_alpha   90.00
_cell.angle_beta   90.00
_cell.angle_gamma   90.00
#
_symmetry.space_group_name_H-M   'P 1'
#
loop_
_entity.id
_entity.type
_entity.pdbx_description
1 polymer ?
#
loop_
_entity_poly.entity_id
_entity_poly.type
_entity_poly.pdbx_seq_one_letter_code
_entity_poly.pdbx_strand_id
1 'polypeptide(L)'
;MTMTDQHILQETFDSLPKLDYIPLLDTILKELKTTTTPIFQLSPDQNRLLIRAYDFAYKIATENKTLNPLTQTTGIRAATVNFEDTAKFCDKIRQIQQLLKEKLNLACQPESPENILVKICSDLGEFNQEKDSLPFNYDFSKQPPFTSKRLTLENSFTPNRSSGSHANIKAHHFNIRFTGLADFQDNLCAYIRHHINTITDENSSERQDLNGLFNELSDRPDSSLNNLRSIIDQEALPRLLRDLKIDYLEYLKKGWKKTHSNANSPDLTLLQTLINRFKIVIEYVNDTNLDNAHYDITYLGETVNLRTVFSQSDAFDSLPIIPDYQGVIGESYNRNSNNFKEFNLGIRLKLNGSVSAYNEKSSLDYHIAEIDPTSPRHREYLQNSNKAKSFKTRVLKNVCLYYLIFAIDETGNTPDEEYSNPK
;
A
#
# COMPACT_ATOMS: atom_id res chain seq x y z
N MET A 1 -1.26 -32.85 -37.23
CA MET A 1 -2.14 -31.91 -36.54
C MET A 1 -1.67 -31.83 -35.10
N THR A 2 -0.86 -30.83 -34.80
CA THR A 2 -0.22 -30.61 -33.50
C THR A 2 -0.71 -29.26 -32.98
N MET A 3 -1.65 -29.28 -32.03
CA MET A 3 -2.05 -28.11 -31.25
C MET A 3 -1.25 -28.16 -29.95
N THR A 4 -0.19 -27.37 -29.88
CA THR A 4 0.53 -27.03 -28.65
C THR A 4 -0.13 -25.81 -28.06
N ASP A 5 -0.99 -26.00 -27.05
CA ASP A 5 -1.49 -24.90 -26.22
C ASP A 5 -0.44 -24.56 -25.17
N GLN A 6 0.43 -23.61 -25.53
CA GLN A 6 1.30 -22.94 -24.57
C GLN A 6 0.46 -21.92 -23.79
N HIS A 7 0.28 -22.15 -22.48
CA HIS A 7 -0.29 -21.16 -21.55
C HIS A 7 0.69 -20.00 -21.37
N ILE A 8 0.69 -19.10 -22.36
CA ILE A 8 1.25 -17.77 -22.23
C ILE A 8 0.18 -16.94 -21.54
N LEU A 9 0.47 -16.37 -20.37
CA LEU A 9 -0.33 -15.30 -19.78
C LEU A 9 -0.33 -14.13 -20.76
N GLN A 10 -1.31 -14.10 -21.66
CA GLN A 10 -1.57 -12.98 -22.54
C GLN A 10 -2.46 -11.98 -21.81
N GLU A 11 -2.17 -10.70 -21.99
CA GLU A 11 -2.89 -9.53 -21.44
C GLU A 11 -4.40 -9.51 -21.80
N THR A 12 -4.83 -10.41 -22.70
CA THR A 12 -6.20 -10.61 -23.17
C THR A 12 -7.15 -11.25 -22.16
N PHE A 13 -6.65 -11.86 -21.08
CA PHE A 13 -7.50 -12.47 -20.04
C PHE A 13 -7.89 -11.50 -18.91
N ASP A 14 -7.39 -10.27 -18.93
CA ASP A 14 -7.77 -9.24 -17.96
C ASP A 14 -9.13 -8.63 -18.36
N SER A 15 -10.15 -8.81 -17.52
CA SER A 15 -11.50 -8.24 -17.72
C SER A 15 -11.57 -6.70 -17.56
N LEU A 16 -10.40 -6.07 -17.47
CA LEU A 16 -10.25 -4.64 -17.30
C LEU A 16 -10.51 -3.90 -18.61
N PRO A 17 -11.24 -2.78 -18.58
CA PRO A 17 -11.60 -2.04 -19.77
C PRO A 17 -10.35 -1.53 -20.49
N LYS A 18 -10.26 -1.82 -21.79
CA LYS A 18 -9.23 -1.25 -22.66
C LYS A 18 -9.54 0.22 -22.92
N LEU A 19 -8.52 1.07 -22.81
CA LEU A 19 -8.66 2.51 -23.00
C LEU A 19 -7.99 2.96 -24.30
N ASP A 20 -8.67 3.85 -25.01
CA ASP A 20 -8.13 4.52 -26.19
C ASP A 20 -7.48 5.86 -25.81
N TYR A 21 -6.14 5.89 -25.86
CA TYR A 21 -5.36 7.10 -25.63
C TYR A 21 -5.03 7.85 -26.94
N ILE A 22 -5.30 7.26 -28.10
CA ILE A 22 -4.89 7.79 -29.40
C ILE A 22 -5.45 9.19 -29.67
N PRO A 23 -6.74 9.51 -29.39
CA PRO A 23 -7.28 10.85 -29.61
C PRO A 23 -6.55 11.94 -28.81
N LEU A 24 -6.16 11.62 -27.56
CA LEU A 24 -5.40 12.54 -26.72
C LEU A 24 -3.98 12.73 -27.25
N LEU A 25 -3.30 11.64 -27.63
CA LEU A 25 -1.94 11.69 -28.19
C LEU A 25 -1.88 12.42 -29.54
N ASP A 26 -2.90 12.27 -30.38
CA ASP A 26 -3.01 13.01 -31.65
C ASP A 26 -3.21 14.49 -31.43
N THR A 27 -3.97 14.87 -30.40
CA THR A 27 -4.13 16.27 -30.01
C THR A 27 -2.82 16.85 -29.50
N ILE A 28 -2.08 16.12 -28.66
CA ILE A 28 -0.72 16.50 -28.21
C ILE A 28 0.20 16.71 -29.41
N LEU A 29 0.23 15.76 -30.35
CA LEU A 29 1.06 15.85 -31.56
C LEU A 29 0.69 17.05 -32.44
N LYS A 30 -0.60 17.29 -32.64
CA LYS A 30 -1.10 18.42 -33.42
C LYS A 30 -0.68 19.73 -32.77
N GLU A 31 -0.94 19.89 -31.48
CA GLU A 31 -0.57 21.10 -30.73
C GLU A 31 0.93 21.32 -30.73
N LEU A 32 1.75 20.29 -30.50
CA LEU A 32 3.21 20.45 -30.58
C LEU A 32 3.65 20.95 -31.97
N LYS A 33 3.01 20.52 -33.06
CA LYS A 33 3.34 20.99 -34.42
C LYS A 33 2.88 22.42 -34.69
N THR A 34 1.69 22.81 -34.23
CA THR A 34 1.05 24.09 -34.58
C THR A 34 1.34 25.22 -33.59
N THR A 35 1.83 24.91 -32.39
CA THR A 35 2.02 25.92 -31.34
C THR A 35 3.12 26.91 -31.73
N THR A 36 2.76 28.21 -31.71
CA THR A 36 3.64 29.36 -31.94
C THR A 36 4.53 29.68 -30.73
N THR A 37 4.11 29.29 -29.53
CA THR A 37 4.90 29.42 -28.30
C THR A 37 5.88 28.24 -28.17
N PRO A 38 7.20 28.48 -28.06
CA PRO A 38 8.17 27.39 -27.95
C PRO A 38 8.05 26.71 -26.59
N ILE A 39 8.01 25.37 -26.59
CA ILE A 39 7.97 24.56 -25.36
C ILE A 39 9.30 24.60 -24.59
N PHE A 40 10.40 24.77 -25.31
CA PHE A 40 11.74 24.96 -24.76
C PHE A 40 12.21 26.37 -25.09
N GLN A 41 12.69 27.10 -24.09
CA GLN A 41 13.25 28.42 -24.28
C GLN A 41 14.51 28.56 -23.44
N LEU A 42 15.63 28.85 -24.09
CA LEU A 42 16.86 29.18 -23.41
C LEU A 42 16.84 30.66 -23.00
N SER A 43 17.35 30.96 -21.81
CA SER A 43 17.52 32.32 -21.35
C SER A 43 18.61 33.07 -22.15
N PRO A 44 18.59 34.42 -22.22
CA PRO A 44 19.58 35.18 -22.97
C PRO A 44 21.03 34.97 -22.51
N ASP A 45 21.21 34.65 -21.24
CA ASP A 45 22.50 34.31 -20.60
C ASP A 45 22.92 32.84 -20.80
N GLN A 46 22.12 32.04 -21.52
CA GLN A 46 22.32 30.61 -21.80
C GLN A 46 22.43 29.69 -20.57
N ASN A 47 22.14 30.21 -19.37
CA ASN A 47 22.34 29.49 -18.11
C ASN A 47 21.04 28.91 -17.53
N ARG A 48 19.90 29.10 -18.21
CA ARG A 48 18.60 28.56 -17.77
C ARG A 48 17.82 28.04 -18.97
N LEU A 49 17.30 26.83 -18.84
CA LEU A 49 16.37 26.23 -19.80
C LEU A 49 14.97 26.24 -19.19
N LEU A 50 14.08 27.04 -19.77
CA LEU A 50 12.67 27.06 -19.41
C LEU A 50 11.93 25.97 -20.19
N ILE A 51 11.27 25.08 -19.46
CA ILE A 51 10.42 24.02 -20.02
C ILE A 51 8.96 24.36 -19.69
N ARG A 52 8.20 24.79 -20.70
CA ARG A 52 6.78 25.18 -20.55
C ARG A 52 5.83 23.98 -20.65
N ALA A 53 6.19 22.87 -20.00
CA ALA A 53 5.38 21.64 -20.04
C ALA A 53 4.02 21.82 -19.35
N TYR A 54 3.98 22.61 -18.26
CA TYR A 54 2.75 22.85 -17.52
C TYR A 54 1.74 23.68 -18.31
N ASP A 55 2.18 24.79 -18.92
CA ASP A 55 1.32 25.64 -19.76
C ASP A 55 0.70 24.83 -20.92
N PHE A 56 1.53 23.98 -21.53
CA PHE A 56 1.12 23.08 -22.61
C PHE A 56 0.11 22.03 -22.13
N ALA A 57 0.40 21.35 -21.01
CA ALA A 57 -0.50 20.36 -20.42
C ALA A 57 -1.83 20.98 -19.96
N TYR A 58 -1.79 22.17 -19.36
CA TYR A 58 -2.96 22.93 -18.92
C TYR A 58 -3.85 23.28 -20.11
N LYS A 59 -3.26 23.83 -21.18
CA LYS A 59 -3.98 24.14 -22.42
C LYS A 59 -4.73 22.92 -22.95
N ILE A 60 -4.03 21.79 -23.12
CA ILE A 60 -4.61 20.54 -23.60
C ILE A 60 -5.75 20.07 -22.70
N ALA A 61 -5.56 20.08 -21.38
CA ALA A 61 -6.57 19.65 -20.43
C ALA A 61 -7.82 20.55 -20.43
N THR A 62 -7.64 21.87 -20.60
CA THR A 62 -8.78 22.81 -20.61
C THR A 62 -9.56 22.79 -21.91
N GLU A 63 -8.89 22.64 -23.04
CA GLU A 63 -9.52 22.67 -24.37
C GLU A 63 -10.12 21.32 -24.77
N ASN A 64 -9.67 20.21 -24.14
CA ASN A 64 -10.04 18.85 -24.53
C ASN A 64 -10.59 18.02 -23.36
N LYS A 65 -11.50 18.61 -22.58
CA LYS A 65 -12.13 17.95 -21.40
C LYS A 65 -12.83 16.62 -21.74
N THR A 66 -13.24 16.43 -22.98
CA THR A 66 -13.93 15.23 -23.48
C THR A 66 -12.97 14.10 -23.89
N LEU A 67 -11.66 14.37 -23.97
CA LEU A 67 -10.65 13.38 -24.37
C LEU A 67 -10.02 12.64 -23.19
N ASN A 68 -10.56 12.79 -21.96
CA ASN A 68 -10.10 12.02 -20.82
C ASN A 68 -10.55 10.55 -20.98
N PRO A 69 -9.62 9.59 -21.20
CA PRO A 69 -9.96 8.19 -21.49
C PRO A 69 -10.74 7.54 -20.33
N LEU A 70 -10.52 8.00 -19.09
CA LEU A 70 -11.22 7.49 -17.90
C LEU A 70 -12.69 7.89 -17.83
N THR A 71 -13.09 8.92 -18.58
CA THR A 71 -14.48 9.43 -18.60
C THR A 71 -15.28 8.97 -19.81
N GLN A 72 -14.63 8.33 -20.79
CA GLN A 72 -15.27 7.86 -22.01
C GLN A 72 -16.17 6.65 -21.76
N THR A 73 -15.91 5.88 -20.71
CA THR A 73 -16.70 4.71 -20.32
C THR A 73 -17.24 4.87 -18.91
N THR A 74 -18.57 4.89 -18.77
CA THR A 74 -19.24 5.00 -17.46
C THR A 74 -18.95 3.78 -16.59
N GLY A 75 -18.46 4.01 -15.36
CA GLY A 75 -18.24 2.96 -14.35
C GLY A 75 -16.79 2.60 -14.04
N ILE A 76 -15.82 3.19 -14.75
CA ILE A 76 -14.38 2.95 -14.53
C ILE A 76 -13.87 3.88 -13.41
N ARG A 77 -13.54 3.32 -12.24
CA ARG A 77 -12.95 4.07 -11.10
C ARG A 77 -11.44 3.94 -10.98
N ALA A 78 -10.86 2.93 -11.62
CA ALA A 78 -9.43 2.70 -11.75
C ALA A 78 -9.18 1.98 -13.07
N ALA A 79 -8.14 2.38 -13.80
CA ALA A 79 -7.68 1.70 -14.98
C ALA A 79 -6.20 1.38 -14.82
N THR A 80 -5.85 0.11 -14.99
CA THR A 80 -4.47 -0.32 -15.22
C THR A 80 -4.09 -0.07 -16.69
N VAL A 81 -2.85 -0.39 -17.04
CA VAL A 81 -2.17 -0.13 -18.32
C VAL A 81 -2.72 -1.01 -19.46
N ASN A 82 -4.04 -1.12 -19.62
CA ASN A 82 -4.66 -1.94 -20.66
C ASN A 82 -5.01 -1.06 -21.87
N PHE A 83 -4.18 -1.13 -22.92
CA PHE A 83 -4.32 -0.32 -24.14
C PHE A 83 -5.21 -1.03 -25.17
N GLU A 84 -6.02 -0.26 -25.90
CA GLU A 84 -6.76 -0.81 -27.05
C GLU A 84 -5.81 -1.24 -28.18
N ASP A 85 -4.77 -0.44 -28.46
CA ASP A 85 -3.74 -0.73 -29.47
C ASP A 85 -2.35 -0.28 -28.96
N THR A 86 -1.61 -1.22 -28.37
CA THR A 86 -0.27 -0.98 -27.80
C THR A 86 0.73 -0.52 -28.87
N ALA A 87 0.66 -1.04 -30.09
CA ALA A 87 1.60 -0.71 -31.16
C ALA A 87 1.43 0.75 -31.60
N LYS A 88 0.18 1.18 -31.86
CA LYS A 88 -0.11 2.57 -32.21
C LYS A 88 0.21 3.53 -31.06
N PHE A 89 -0.08 3.14 -29.82
CA PHE A 89 0.29 3.95 -28.65
C PHE A 89 1.80 4.20 -28.61
N CYS A 90 2.60 3.16 -28.73
CA CYS A 90 4.07 3.25 -28.73
C CYS A 90 4.57 4.14 -29.88
N ASP A 91 3.99 4.00 -31.07
CA ASP A 91 4.39 4.80 -32.23
C ASP A 91 4.06 6.29 -32.08
N LYS A 92 2.92 6.63 -31.48
CA LYS A 92 2.57 8.03 -31.18
C LYS A 92 3.50 8.63 -30.13
N ILE A 93 3.86 7.87 -29.09
CA ILE A 93 4.84 8.30 -28.09
C ILE A 93 6.22 8.54 -28.74
N ARG A 94 6.68 7.66 -29.62
CA ARG A 94 7.94 7.86 -30.37
C ARG A 94 7.90 9.14 -31.21
N GLN A 95 6.79 9.42 -31.89
CA GLN A 95 6.62 10.65 -32.66
C GLN A 95 6.67 11.90 -31.78
N ILE A 96 6.01 11.88 -30.61
CA ILE A 96 6.06 12.99 -29.64
C ILE A 96 7.50 13.17 -29.16
N GLN A 97 8.18 12.09 -28.80
CA GLN A 97 9.57 12.13 -28.35
C GLN A 97 10.50 12.73 -29.41
N GLN A 98 10.36 12.31 -30.66
CA GLN A 98 11.16 12.83 -31.77
C GLN A 98 10.93 14.33 -31.97
N LEU A 99 9.67 14.77 -31.99
CA LEU A 99 9.32 16.18 -32.17
C LEU A 99 9.82 17.06 -31.01
N LEU A 100 9.76 16.55 -29.77
CA LEU A 100 10.32 17.23 -28.60
C LEU A 100 11.84 17.35 -28.71
N LYS A 101 12.55 16.29 -29.15
CA LYS A 101 14.00 16.35 -29.40
C LYS A 101 14.34 17.39 -30.46
N GLU A 102 13.60 17.43 -31.56
CA GLU A 102 13.79 18.43 -32.62
C GLU A 102 13.60 19.86 -32.08
N LYS A 103 12.54 20.11 -31.31
CA LYS A 103 12.30 21.43 -30.71
C LYS A 103 13.33 21.81 -29.65
N LEU A 104 13.82 20.85 -28.87
CA LEU A 104 14.89 21.08 -27.90
C LEU A 104 16.19 21.45 -28.63
N ASN A 105 16.56 20.71 -29.66
CA ASN A 105 17.72 21.02 -30.49
C ASN A 105 17.63 22.42 -31.09
N LEU A 106 16.47 22.81 -31.63
CA LEU A 106 16.24 24.15 -32.16
C LEU A 106 16.38 25.24 -31.08
N ALA A 107 15.88 24.99 -29.87
CA ALA A 107 16.00 25.94 -28.76
C ALA A 107 17.43 26.08 -28.22
N CYS A 108 18.26 25.05 -28.39
CA CYS A 108 19.65 24.99 -27.94
C CYS A 108 20.67 25.49 -28.97
N GLN A 109 20.27 25.72 -30.23
CA GLN A 109 21.19 26.19 -31.27
C GLN A 109 21.87 27.52 -30.89
N PRO A 110 23.18 27.66 -31.16
CA PRO A 110 24.03 26.82 -32.01
C PRO A 110 24.67 25.59 -31.32
N GLU A 111 24.45 25.40 -30.02
CA GLU A 111 25.07 24.31 -29.25
C GLU A 111 24.16 23.08 -29.16
N SER A 112 24.73 21.93 -28.78
CA SER A 112 23.92 20.74 -28.51
C SER A 112 23.29 20.84 -27.11
N PRO A 113 22.10 20.23 -26.88
CA PRO A 113 21.48 20.21 -25.56
C PRO A 113 22.38 19.67 -24.46
N GLU A 114 23.24 18.70 -24.77
CA GLU A 114 24.19 18.10 -23.81
C GLU A 114 25.20 19.14 -23.32
N ASN A 115 25.74 19.97 -24.21
CA ASN A 115 26.69 21.02 -23.85
C ASN A 115 26.04 22.12 -23.00
N ILE A 116 24.79 22.46 -23.31
CA ILE A 116 24.00 23.39 -22.49
C ILE A 116 23.74 22.79 -21.10
N LEU A 117 23.40 21.51 -21.00
CA LEU A 117 23.19 20.85 -19.71
C LEU A 117 24.46 20.87 -18.85
N VAL A 118 25.64 20.66 -19.44
CA VAL A 118 26.92 20.76 -18.71
C VAL A 118 27.18 22.18 -18.20
N LYS A 119 26.69 23.22 -18.90
CA LYS A 119 26.81 24.62 -18.43
C LYS A 119 25.79 24.98 -17.34
N ILE A 120 24.58 24.43 -17.43
CA ILE A 120 23.50 24.72 -16.48
C ILE A 120 23.67 23.92 -15.18
N CYS A 121 24.14 22.67 -15.28
CA CYS A 121 24.32 21.79 -14.14
C CYS A 121 25.73 21.94 -13.57
N SER A 122 25.82 22.22 -12.27
CA SER A 122 27.06 22.14 -11.49
C SER A 122 27.21 20.74 -10.89
N ASP A 123 28.45 20.31 -10.66
CA ASP A 123 28.68 19.11 -9.85
C ASP A 123 28.14 19.35 -8.43
N LEU A 124 27.38 18.39 -7.90
CA LEU A 124 26.89 18.43 -6.52
C LEU A 124 28.03 18.49 -5.50
N GLY A 125 29.21 17.97 -5.83
CA GLY A 125 30.42 18.07 -5.00
C GLY A 125 31.02 19.48 -4.92
N GLU A 126 30.70 20.35 -5.88
CA GLU A 126 31.11 21.77 -5.89
C GLU A 126 30.15 22.67 -5.10
N PHE A 127 29.03 22.11 -4.61
CA PHE A 127 28.05 22.84 -3.82
C PHE A 127 28.66 23.29 -2.48
N ASN A 128 28.93 24.59 -2.36
CA ASN A 128 29.56 25.18 -1.18
C ASN A 128 28.49 25.61 -0.16
N GLN A 129 28.39 24.83 0.92
CA GLN A 129 27.48 25.05 2.04
C GLN A 129 27.61 26.43 2.71
N GLU A 130 28.77 27.09 2.60
CA GLU A 130 29.03 28.38 3.26
C GLU A 130 28.57 29.60 2.46
N LYS A 131 28.36 29.45 1.14
CA LYS A 131 28.01 30.57 0.24
C LYS A 131 26.51 30.69 -0.01
N ASP A 132 25.80 29.58 -0.04
CA ASP A 132 24.40 29.57 -0.47
C ASP A 132 23.47 29.63 0.74
N SER A 133 22.61 30.66 0.80
CA SER A 133 21.64 30.92 1.86
C SER A 133 20.46 29.93 1.86
N LEU A 134 20.72 28.66 1.62
CA LEU A 134 19.71 27.62 1.51
C LEU A 134 19.62 26.83 2.83
N PRO A 135 18.41 26.44 3.26
CA PRO A 135 18.17 25.86 4.59
C PRO A 135 18.59 24.37 4.72
N PHE A 136 19.56 23.89 3.92
CA PHE A 136 19.99 22.49 3.95
C PHE A 136 21.47 22.34 4.34
N ASN A 137 21.71 21.54 5.39
CA ASN A 137 23.04 21.20 5.92
C ASN A 137 23.52 19.82 5.45
N TYR A 138 23.28 19.46 4.18
CA TYR A 138 23.68 18.15 3.66
C TYR A 138 25.05 18.22 2.97
N ASP A 139 26.00 17.40 3.42
CA ASP A 139 27.37 17.33 2.90
C ASP A 139 27.43 16.38 1.70
N PHE A 140 27.37 16.94 0.50
CA PHE A 140 27.43 16.20 -0.76
C PHE A 140 28.82 15.62 -1.06
N SER A 141 29.87 16.10 -0.39
CA SER A 141 31.24 15.58 -0.53
C SER A 141 31.42 14.21 0.14
N LYS A 142 30.60 13.91 1.16
CA LYS A 142 30.59 12.61 1.83
C LYS A 142 29.58 11.71 1.15
N GLN A 143 30.04 10.63 0.53
CA GLN A 143 29.18 9.54 0.08
C GLN A 143 29.07 8.47 1.18
N PRO A 144 28.05 8.52 2.07
CA PRO A 144 27.80 7.40 2.97
C PRO A 144 27.38 6.15 2.18
N PRO A 145 27.68 4.95 2.69
CA PRO A 145 27.55 3.66 1.99
C PRO A 145 26.09 3.18 1.96
N PHE A 146 25.21 3.94 1.32
CA PHE A 146 23.81 3.56 1.14
C PHE A 146 23.53 3.28 -0.33
N THR A 147 22.80 2.19 -0.60
CA THR A 147 22.44 1.68 -1.94
C THR A 147 21.38 2.53 -2.66
N SER A 148 20.65 3.37 -1.94
CA SER A 148 19.68 4.33 -2.52
C SER A 148 19.52 5.54 -1.60
N LYS A 149 19.40 6.74 -2.19
CA LYS A 149 19.19 8.00 -1.46
C LYS A 149 18.06 8.77 -2.14
N ARG A 150 17.07 9.20 -1.35
CA ARG A 150 15.96 10.04 -1.81
C ARG A 150 16.02 11.40 -1.11
N LEU A 151 16.26 12.46 -1.88
CA LEU A 151 16.11 13.82 -1.38
C LEU A 151 14.61 14.13 -1.25
N THR A 152 14.15 14.43 -0.05
CA THR A 152 12.77 14.86 0.21
C THR A 152 12.80 16.34 0.52
N LEU A 153 12.31 17.15 -0.42
CA LEU A 153 12.10 18.58 -0.19
C LEU A 153 10.77 18.74 0.53
N GLU A 154 10.81 19.14 1.81
CA GLU A 154 9.60 19.41 2.57
C GLU A 154 8.95 20.70 2.04
N ASN A 155 7.72 20.56 1.54
CA ASN A 155 7.00 21.64 0.88
C ASN A 155 6.50 22.65 1.94
N SER A 156 6.97 23.89 1.88
CA SER A 156 6.80 24.94 2.90
C SER A 156 5.51 25.78 2.74
N PHE A 157 4.48 25.29 2.05
CA PHE A 157 3.26 26.06 1.74
C PHE A 157 2.33 26.37 2.93
N THR A 158 2.74 26.13 4.17
CA THR A 158 1.96 26.46 5.36
C THR A 158 2.82 27.27 6.34
N PRO A 159 2.44 28.52 6.66
CA PRO A 159 3.31 29.47 7.38
C PRO A 159 3.63 29.09 8.84
N ASN A 160 3.03 28.04 9.40
CA ASN A 160 3.14 27.67 10.82
C ASN A 160 3.73 26.28 11.08
N ARG A 161 4.39 25.64 10.11
CA ARG A 161 5.08 24.36 10.38
C ARG A 161 6.49 24.63 10.89
N SER A 162 6.76 24.28 12.14
CA SER A 162 8.13 24.16 12.67
C SER A 162 8.96 23.26 11.75
N SER A 163 10.23 23.63 11.50
CA SER A 163 11.20 22.82 10.74
C SER A 163 11.03 21.33 11.04
N GLY A 164 10.99 20.46 10.03
CA GLY A 164 10.80 19.01 10.18
C GLY A 164 11.81 18.32 11.12
N SER A 165 12.91 19.02 11.49
CA SER A 165 13.81 18.62 12.58
C SER A 165 13.15 18.57 13.96
N HIS A 166 12.09 19.37 14.19
CA HIS A 166 11.32 19.46 15.43
C HIS A 166 9.94 18.79 15.36
N ALA A 167 9.61 18.13 14.24
CA ALA A 167 8.38 17.35 14.15
C ALA A 167 8.51 16.12 15.07
N ASN A 168 7.72 16.10 16.16
CA ASN A 168 7.68 14.97 17.11
C ASN A 168 7.26 13.64 16.45
N ILE A 169 6.59 13.70 15.30
CA ILE A 169 6.19 12.53 14.50
C ILE A 169 6.64 12.78 13.06
N LYS A 170 7.71 12.11 12.64
CA LYS A 170 8.14 12.09 11.23
C LYS A 170 7.24 11.12 10.46
N ALA A 171 7.01 11.36 9.17
CA ALA A 171 6.36 10.36 8.33
C ALA A 171 7.26 9.12 8.25
N HIS A 172 6.80 7.99 8.79
CA HIS A 172 7.56 6.75 8.78
C HIS A 172 7.21 5.98 7.51
N HIS A 173 8.24 5.57 6.79
CA HIS A 173 8.10 4.81 5.56
C HIS A 173 8.54 3.38 5.85
N PHE A 174 7.66 2.42 5.57
CA PHE A 174 7.97 1.00 5.64
C PHE A 174 8.14 0.47 4.23
N ASN A 175 9.24 -0.23 4.00
CA ASN A 175 9.41 -1.06 2.83
C ASN A 175 9.18 -2.51 3.26
N ILE A 176 8.15 -3.13 2.72
CA ILE A 176 7.81 -4.52 2.99
C ILE A 176 8.10 -5.29 1.71
N ARG A 177 9.04 -6.22 1.80
CA ARG A 177 9.40 -7.09 0.69
C ARG A 177 8.91 -8.50 0.98
N PHE A 178 8.00 -8.97 0.13
CA PHE A 178 7.59 -10.36 0.10
C PHE A 178 8.50 -11.12 -0.87
N THR A 179 9.18 -12.14 -0.36
CA THR A 179 10.01 -13.05 -1.13
C THR A 179 9.37 -14.45 -1.16
N GLY A 180 9.62 -15.22 -2.22
CA GLY A 180 9.14 -16.61 -2.31
C GLY A 180 7.65 -16.76 -2.65
N LEU A 181 6.94 -15.68 -2.97
CA LEU A 181 5.54 -15.75 -3.44
C LEU A 181 5.41 -16.53 -4.75
N ALA A 182 6.39 -16.41 -5.65
CA ALA A 182 6.38 -17.16 -6.90
C ALA A 182 6.66 -18.65 -6.71
N ASP A 183 7.57 -18.99 -5.79
CA ASP A 183 7.97 -20.37 -5.53
C ASP A 183 6.99 -21.07 -4.57
N PHE A 184 6.06 -20.35 -3.95
CA PHE A 184 5.11 -20.90 -2.99
C PHE A 184 4.30 -22.05 -3.60
N GLN A 185 3.82 -21.90 -4.84
CA GLN A 185 3.06 -22.92 -5.54
C GLN A 185 3.89 -24.18 -5.75
N ASP A 186 5.11 -24.02 -6.28
CA ASP A 186 6.00 -25.14 -6.56
C ASP A 186 6.41 -25.85 -5.27
N ASN A 187 6.67 -25.09 -4.19
CA ASN A 187 7.01 -25.62 -2.88
C ASN A 187 5.84 -26.37 -2.22
N LEU A 188 4.61 -25.84 -2.29
CA LEU A 188 3.43 -26.53 -1.77
C LEU A 188 3.19 -27.84 -2.52
N CYS A 189 3.25 -27.81 -3.85
CA CYS A 189 3.09 -29.00 -4.68
C CYS A 189 4.21 -30.03 -4.42
N ALA A 190 5.45 -29.57 -4.27
CA ALA A 190 6.58 -30.43 -3.93
C ALA A 190 6.40 -31.08 -2.55
N TYR A 191 5.91 -30.32 -1.56
CA TYR A 191 5.66 -30.83 -0.21
C TYR A 191 4.55 -31.86 -0.17
N ILE A 192 3.43 -31.63 -0.87
CA ILE A 192 2.33 -32.60 -0.97
C ILE A 192 2.82 -33.88 -1.67
N ARG A 193 3.56 -33.76 -2.78
CA ARG A 193 4.18 -34.92 -3.45
C ARG A 193 5.15 -35.65 -2.53
N HIS A 194 5.97 -34.92 -1.77
CA HIS A 194 6.86 -35.52 -0.79
C HIS A 194 6.08 -36.28 0.27
N HIS A 195 5.00 -35.70 0.80
CA HIS A 195 4.16 -36.35 1.79
C HIS A 195 3.50 -37.62 1.24
N ILE A 196 2.95 -37.58 0.01
CA ILE A 196 2.45 -38.78 -0.68
C ILE A 196 3.55 -39.85 -0.74
N ASN A 197 4.76 -39.46 -1.17
CA ASN A 197 5.90 -40.38 -1.24
C ASN A 197 6.33 -40.94 0.12
N THR A 198 6.08 -40.24 1.23
CA THR A 198 6.40 -40.74 2.59
C THR A 198 5.35 -41.70 3.13
N ILE A 199 4.10 -41.60 2.69
CA ILE A 199 3.00 -42.44 3.19
C ILE A 199 2.73 -43.66 2.28
N THR A 200 3.32 -43.71 1.08
CA THR A 200 3.17 -44.81 0.11
C THR A 200 4.50 -45.50 -0.19
N ASP A 201 4.48 -46.80 -0.43
CA ASP A 201 5.66 -47.54 -0.89
C ASP A 201 6.12 -47.10 -2.28
N GLU A 202 7.44 -47.19 -2.54
CA GLU A 202 8.08 -46.58 -3.71
C GLU A 202 7.49 -47.02 -5.07
N ASN A 203 6.93 -48.23 -5.15
CA ASN A 203 6.39 -48.85 -6.36
C ASN A 203 4.91 -49.26 -6.24
N SER A 204 4.18 -48.72 -5.27
CA SER A 204 2.76 -49.03 -5.11
C SER A 204 1.91 -48.42 -6.23
N SER A 205 0.87 -49.14 -6.67
CA SER A 205 -0.18 -48.58 -7.55
C SER A 205 -0.80 -47.34 -6.92
N GLU A 206 -0.99 -47.38 -5.59
CA GLU A 206 -1.53 -46.29 -4.79
C GLU A 206 -0.72 -44.99 -4.92
N ARG A 207 0.63 -45.08 -4.96
CA ARG A 207 1.49 -43.91 -5.23
C ARG A 207 1.27 -43.33 -6.63
N GLN A 208 1.08 -44.18 -7.63
CA GLN A 208 0.84 -43.74 -9.01
C GLN A 208 -0.54 -43.10 -9.14
N ASP A 209 -1.56 -43.71 -8.54
CA ASP A 209 -2.94 -43.21 -8.53
C ASP A 209 -3.05 -41.88 -7.80
N LEU A 210 -2.43 -41.74 -6.62
CA LEU A 210 -2.42 -40.50 -5.84
C LEU A 210 -1.67 -39.37 -6.54
N ASN A 211 -0.52 -39.66 -7.16
CA ASN A 211 0.20 -38.64 -7.93
C ASN A 211 -0.54 -38.26 -9.22
N GLY A 212 -1.24 -39.21 -9.86
CA GLY A 212 -2.13 -38.94 -11.00
C GLY A 212 -3.26 -38.00 -10.62
N LEU A 213 -4.00 -38.33 -9.56
CA LEU A 213 -5.06 -37.48 -9.00
C LEU A 213 -4.54 -36.10 -8.56
N PHE A 214 -3.38 -36.04 -7.93
CA PHE A 214 -2.78 -34.78 -7.49
C PHE A 214 -2.43 -33.86 -8.68
N ASN A 215 -1.89 -34.43 -9.77
CA ASN A 215 -1.60 -33.65 -10.97
C ASN A 215 -2.90 -33.16 -11.63
N GLU A 216 -3.92 -34.01 -11.75
CA GLU A 216 -5.24 -33.59 -12.25
C GLU A 216 -5.87 -32.47 -11.40
N LEU A 217 -5.72 -32.53 -10.07
CA LEU A 217 -6.21 -31.49 -9.16
C LEU A 217 -5.38 -30.20 -9.24
N SER A 218 -4.09 -30.30 -9.49
CA SER A 218 -3.21 -29.12 -9.61
C SER A 218 -3.50 -28.32 -10.88
N ASP A 219 -3.88 -29.00 -11.96
CA ASP A 219 -4.16 -28.36 -13.27
C ASP A 219 -5.57 -27.76 -13.37
N ARG A 220 -6.49 -28.13 -12.46
CA ARG A 220 -7.86 -27.61 -12.45
C ARG A 220 -7.95 -26.21 -11.80
N PRO A 221 -8.49 -25.19 -12.49
CA PRO A 221 -8.58 -23.82 -11.96
C PRO A 221 -9.52 -23.68 -10.75
N ASP A 222 -10.51 -24.57 -10.62
CA ASP A 222 -11.48 -24.62 -9.51
C ASP A 222 -11.07 -25.55 -8.36
N SER A 223 -9.83 -26.06 -8.38
CA SER A 223 -9.36 -27.01 -7.38
C SER A 223 -9.23 -26.39 -5.99
N SER A 224 -9.37 -27.23 -4.96
CA SER A 224 -9.12 -26.85 -3.57
C SER A 224 -7.71 -26.29 -3.35
N LEU A 225 -6.74 -26.68 -4.19
CA LEU A 225 -5.37 -26.19 -4.13
C LEU A 225 -5.26 -24.75 -4.64
N ASN A 226 -5.99 -24.42 -5.71
CA ASN A 226 -6.12 -23.03 -6.18
C ASN A 226 -6.96 -22.17 -5.22
N ASN A 227 -7.96 -22.74 -4.56
CA ASN A 227 -8.68 -22.05 -3.49
C ASN A 227 -7.76 -21.75 -2.29
N LEU A 228 -6.94 -22.73 -1.86
CA LEU A 228 -5.96 -22.53 -0.80
C LEU A 228 -4.95 -21.43 -1.16
N ARG A 229 -4.50 -21.41 -2.42
CA ARG A 229 -3.65 -20.34 -2.96
C ARG A 229 -4.33 -18.98 -2.83
N SER A 230 -5.56 -18.86 -3.33
CA SER A 230 -6.33 -17.60 -3.26
C SER A 230 -6.50 -17.14 -1.81
N ILE A 231 -6.78 -18.06 -0.88
CA ILE A 231 -6.91 -17.74 0.54
C ILE A 231 -5.57 -17.23 1.11
N ILE A 232 -4.44 -17.86 0.77
CA ILE A 232 -3.13 -17.41 1.25
C ILE A 232 -2.79 -16.03 0.69
N ASP A 233 -3.02 -15.79 -0.60
CA ASP A 233 -2.79 -14.48 -1.22
C ASP A 233 -3.71 -13.40 -0.61
N GLN A 234 -4.98 -13.74 -0.33
CA GLN A 234 -5.97 -12.82 0.22
C GLN A 234 -5.83 -12.61 1.73
N GLU A 235 -5.35 -13.58 2.51
CA GLU A 235 -5.28 -13.49 3.98
C GLU A 235 -3.88 -13.22 4.51
N ALA A 236 -2.81 -13.71 3.86
CA ALA A 236 -1.45 -13.58 4.39
C ALA A 236 -0.99 -12.12 4.40
N LEU A 237 -1.26 -11.38 3.32
CA LEU A 237 -0.91 -9.96 3.26
C LEU A 237 -1.68 -9.15 4.31
N PRO A 238 -3.02 -9.25 4.45
CA PRO A 238 -3.73 -8.56 5.51
C PRO A 238 -3.27 -8.90 6.92
N ARG A 239 -2.99 -10.19 7.21
CA ARG A 239 -2.44 -10.63 8.50
C ARG A 239 -1.07 -10.00 8.77
N LEU A 240 -0.16 -10.01 7.77
CA LEU A 240 1.14 -9.37 7.93
C LEU A 240 1.02 -7.86 8.16
N LEU A 241 0.16 -7.19 7.40
CA LEU A 241 -0.09 -5.75 7.57
C LEU A 241 -0.69 -5.45 8.95
N ARG A 242 -1.57 -6.31 9.48
CA ARG A 242 -2.05 -6.18 10.85
C ARG A 242 -0.89 -6.31 11.85
N ASP A 243 -0.05 -7.34 11.71
CA ASP A 243 1.05 -7.62 12.64
C ASP A 243 2.11 -6.52 12.62
N LEU A 244 2.38 -5.94 11.45
CA LEU A 244 3.27 -4.80 11.29
C LEU A 244 2.81 -3.55 12.06
N LYS A 245 1.51 -3.38 12.33
CA LYS A 245 1.03 -2.30 13.22
C LYS A 245 1.55 -2.51 14.64
N ILE A 246 1.62 -3.75 15.11
CA ILE A 246 2.15 -4.09 16.44
C ILE A 246 3.66 -3.90 16.46
N ASP A 247 4.37 -4.36 15.43
CA ASP A 247 5.82 -4.14 15.30
C ASP A 247 6.19 -2.66 15.27
N TYR A 248 5.36 -1.83 14.64
CA TYR A 248 5.55 -0.39 14.65
C TYR A 248 5.34 0.21 16.06
N LEU A 249 4.35 -0.25 16.82
CA LEU A 249 4.20 0.15 18.23
C LEU A 249 5.41 -0.27 19.08
N GLU A 250 5.94 -1.48 18.86
CA GLU A 250 7.18 -1.96 19.49
C GLU A 250 8.39 -1.09 19.12
N TYR A 251 8.48 -0.66 17.86
CA TYR A 251 9.49 0.28 17.41
C TYR A 251 9.36 1.64 18.13
N LEU A 252 8.16 2.19 18.23
CA LEU A 252 7.90 3.43 18.96
C LEU A 252 8.28 3.30 20.45
N LYS A 253 7.93 2.17 21.08
CA LYS A 253 8.32 1.84 22.46
C LYS A 253 9.83 1.85 22.65
N LYS A 254 10.57 1.17 21.75
CA LYS A 254 12.05 1.14 21.76
C LYS A 254 12.64 2.52 21.55
N GLY A 255 12.07 3.33 20.65
CA GLY A 255 12.47 4.71 20.40
C GLY A 255 12.30 5.59 21.64
N TRP A 256 11.13 5.50 22.30
CA TRP A 256 10.83 6.24 23.51
C TRP A 256 11.82 5.92 24.65
N LYS A 257 12.11 4.63 24.88
CA LYS A 257 13.10 4.18 25.89
C LYS A 257 14.51 4.71 25.65
N LYS A 258 14.89 5.00 24.40
CA LYS A 258 16.21 5.55 24.05
C LYS A 258 16.29 7.05 24.32
N THR A 259 15.18 7.77 24.17
CA THR A 259 15.13 9.23 24.30
C THR A 259 14.77 9.70 25.70
N HIS A 260 14.18 8.84 26.54
CA HIS A 260 13.77 9.16 27.90
C HIS A 260 14.54 8.31 28.92
N SER A 261 15.12 8.96 29.93
CA SER A 261 15.95 8.30 30.96
C SER A 261 15.13 7.56 32.03
N ASN A 262 13.83 7.83 32.13
CA ASN A 262 12.96 7.22 33.14
C ASN A 262 12.26 5.97 32.57
N ALA A 263 12.66 4.78 33.05
CA ALA A 263 12.08 3.51 32.61
C ALA A 263 10.66 3.26 33.14
N ASN A 264 10.21 4.00 34.16
CA ASN A 264 8.92 3.79 34.84
C ASN A 264 7.93 4.93 34.55
N SER A 265 7.73 5.26 33.26
CA SER A 265 6.66 6.21 32.88
C SER A 265 5.32 5.47 32.73
N PRO A 266 4.21 6.02 33.25
CA PRO A 266 2.88 5.47 33.04
C PRO A 266 2.52 5.38 31.53
N ASP A 267 3.02 6.31 30.71
CA ASP A 267 2.78 6.31 29.26
C ASP A 267 3.41 5.08 28.59
N LEU A 268 4.60 4.69 29.06
CA LEU A 268 5.30 3.52 28.56
C LEU A 268 4.60 2.24 28.98
N THR A 269 4.06 2.20 30.20
CA THR A 269 3.23 1.09 30.68
C THR A 269 1.97 0.95 29.83
N LEU A 270 1.24 2.04 29.54
CA LEU A 270 0.05 2.00 28.69
C LEU A 270 0.36 1.47 27.27
N LEU A 271 1.46 1.91 26.66
CA LEU A 271 1.89 1.41 25.36
C LEU A 271 2.28 -0.07 25.42
N GLN A 272 2.97 -0.50 26.48
CA GLN A 272 3.33 -1.90 26.68
C GLN A 272 2.08 -2.78 26.86
N THR A 273 1.13 -2.35 27.69
CA THR A 273 -0.14 -3.04 27.91
C THR A 273 -0.93 -3.17 26.60
N LEU A 274 -1.01 -2.10 25.80
CA LEU A 274 -1.67 -2.15 24.49
C LEU A 274 -1.03 -3.19 23.57
N ILE A 275 0.30 -3.21 23.47
CA ILE A 275 1.04 -4.20 22.66
C ILE A 275 0.78 -5.63 23.16
N ASN A 276 0.82 -5.85 24.47
CA ASN A 276 0.58 -7.17 25.07
C ASN A 276 -0.84 -7.66 24.76
N ARG A 277 -1.84 -6.79 24.90
CA ARG A 277 -3.24 -7.14 24.57
C ARG A 277 -3.40 -7.53 23.12
N PHE A 278 -2.78 -6.82 22.18
CA PHE A 278 -2.81 -7.25 20.77
C PHE A 278 -2.19 -8.63 20.57
N LYS A 279 -1.06 -8.93 21.21
CA LYS A 279 -0.42 -10.24 21.14
C LYS A 279 -1.32 -11.34 21.70
N ILE A 280 -1.92 -11.14 22.87
CA ILE A 280 -2.87 -12.07 23.49
C ILE A 280 -4.07 -12.32 22.57
N VAL A 281 -4.64 -11.28 21.97
CA VAL A 281 -5.76 -11.43 21.04
C VAL A 281 -5.35 -12.25 19.82
N ILE A 282 -4.15 -12.01 19.27
CA ILE A 282 -3.64 -12.77 18.13
C ILE A 282 -3.36 -14.23 18.51
N GLU A 283 -2.79 -14.49 19.68
CA GLU A 283 -2.56 -15.84 20.18
C GLU A 283 -3.88 -16.58 20.36
N TYR A 284 -4.86 -15.95 21.00
CA TYR A 284 -6.19 -16.50 21.22
C TYR A 284 -6.88 -16.87 19.90
N VAL A 285 -6.96 -15.96 18.93
CA VAL A 285 -7.67 -16.24 17.67
C VAL A 285 -6.96 -17.25 16.78
N ASN A 286 -5.67 -17.51 17.00
CA ASN A 286 -4.88 -18.49 16.25
C ASN A 286 -4.66 -19.81 17.02
N ASP A 287 -5.32 -20.03 18.17
CA ASP A 287 -5.20 -21.29 18.91
C ASP A 287 -5.74 -22.47 18.07
N THR A 288 -4.85 -23.41 17.75
CA THR A 288 -5.14 -24.59 16.94
C THR A 288 -5.91 -25.66 17.70
N ASN A 289 -5.99 -25.58 19.04
CA ASN A 289 -6.70 -26.55 19.87
C ASN A 289 -8.21 -26.27 19.93
N LEU A 290 -8.64 -25.07 19.54
CA LEU A 290 -10.04 -24.65 19.55
C LEU A 290 -10.63 -24.79 18.15
N ASP A 291 -11.87 -25.30 18.09
CA ASP A 291 -12.60 -25.40 16.84
C ASP A 291 -13.00 -24.01 16.30
N ASN A 292 -13.34 -23.94 15.01
CA ASN A 292 -13.73 -22.66 14.41
C ASN A 292 -15.03 -22.12 15.02
N ALA A 293 -15.95 -22.99 15.47
CA ALA A 293 -17.24 -22.61 16.06
C ALA A 293 -17.08 -21.90 17.41
N HIS A 294 -16.00 -22.17 18.15
CA HIS A 294 -15.65 -21.48 19.39
C HIS A 294 -15.56 -19.95 19.21
N TYR A 295 -15.17 -19.50 18.01
CA TYR A 295 -14.96 -18.09 17.71
C TYR A 295 -16.20 -17.39 17.14
N ASP A 296 -17.32 -18.11 17.01
CA ASP A 296 -18.55 -17.53 16.48
C ASP A 296 -19.27 -16.72 17.57
N ILE A 297 -19.45 -15.43 17.30
CA ILE A 297 -20.22 -14.51 18.13
C ILE A 297 -21.44 -14.02 17.37
N THR A 298 -22.58 -13.90 18.07
CA THR A 298 -23.86 -13.54 17.45
C THR A 298 -24.43 -12.26 18.05
N TYR A 299 -24.94 -11.38 17.20
CA TYR A 299 -25.66 -10.18 17.59
C TYR A 299 -26.86 -9.94 16.66
N LEU A 300 -28.06 -9.87 17.24
CA LEU A 300 -29.32 -9.65 16.51
C LEU A 300 -29.48 -10.56 15.28
N GLY A 301 -29.13 -11.84 15.43
CA GLY A 301 -29.25 -12.87 14.39
C GLY A 301 -28.12 -12.91 13.36
N GLU A 302 -27.13 -12.02 13.43
CA GLU A 302 -25.92 -12.10 12.60
C GLU A 302 -24.79 -12.74 13.39
N THR A 303 -24.12 -13.73 12.79
CA THR A 303 -22.96 -14.42 13.37
C THR A 303 -21.70 -13.99 12.64
N VAL A 304 -20.63 -13.78 13.41
CA VAL A 304 -19.33 -13.38 12.92
C VAL A 304 -18.26 -14.21 13.60
N ASN A 305 -17.30 -14.70 12.84
CA ASN A 305 -16.18 -15.46 13.38
C ASN A 305 -15.01 -14.53 13.74
N LEU A 306 -14.57 -14.56 15.01
CA LEU A 306 -13.49 -13.69 15.50
C LEU A 306 -12.14 -13.93 14.79
N ARG A 307 -11.83 -15.18 14.40
CA ARG A 307 -10.60 -15.51 13.65
C ARG A 307 -10.57 -14.80 12.31
N THR A 308 -11.71 -14.72 11.63
CA THR A 308 -11.84 -14.02 10.34
C THR A 308 -11.83 -12.50 10.51
N VAL A 309 -12.46 -11.96 11.55
CA VAL A 309 -12.47 -10.51 11.80
C VAL A 309 -11.09 -9.99 12.13
N PHE A 310 -10.38 -10.68 13.02
CA PHE A 310 -9.08 -10.24 13.49
C PHE A 310 -7.95 -10.64 12.54
N SER A 311 -8.18 -11.42 11.48
CA SER A 311 -7.17 -11.70 10.44
C SER A 311 -6.97 -10.55 9.44
N GLN A 312 -7.93 -9.63 9.35
CA GLN A 312 -7.90 -8.53 8.40
C GLN A 312 -6.86 -7.45 8.77
N SER A 313 -6.33 -6.74 7.79
CA SER A 313 -5.37 -5.64 8.00
C SER A 313 -5.98 -4.47 8.76
N ASP A 314 -7.29 -4.28 8.62
CA ASP A 314 -8.08 -3.21 9.23
C ASP A 314 -8.64 -3.60 10.62
N ALA A 315 -8.25 -4.77 11.14
CA ALA A 315 -8.82 -5.34 12.37
C ALA A 315 -8.81 -4.36 13.55
N PHE A 316 -7.79 -3.51 13.63
CA PHE A 316 -7.56 -2.58 14.74
C PHE A 316 -7.94 -1.12 14.44
N ASP A 317 -8.46 -0.81 13.24
CA ASP A 317 -8.62 0.57 12.76
C ASP A 317 -9.72 1.37 13.48
N SER A 318 -10.59 0.65 14.18
CA SER A 318 -11.64 1.25 15.01
C SER A 318 -11.10 1.78 16.34
N LEU A 319 -9.84 1.52 16.67
CA LEU A 319 -9.22 2.14 17.85
C LEU A 319 -8.91 3.62 17.61
N PRO A 320 -8.97 4.44 18.67
CA PRO A 320 -8.76 5.88 18.56
C PRO A 320 -7.29 6.26 18.30
N ILE A 321 -6.34 5.50 18.85
CA ILE A 321 -4.90 5.71 18.67
C ILE A 321 -4.27 4.39 18.20
N ILE A 322 -3.95 4.31 16.91
CA ILE A 322 -3.40 3.10 16.29
C ILE A 322 -2.61 3.46 15.03
N PRO A 323 -1.59 2.67 14.65
CA PRO A 323 -0.93 2.87 13.37
C PRO A 323 -1.89 2.61 12.21
N ASP A 324 -1.83 3.48 11.21
CA ASP A 324 -2.70 3.51 10.04
C ASP A 324 -1.84 3.63 8.77
N TYR A 325 -2.20 2.87 7.74
CA TYR A 325 -1.47 2.84 6.48
C TYR A 325 -1.96 3.95 5.56
N GLN A 326 -1.08 4.88 5.22
CA GLN A 326 -1.39 5.99 4.32
C GLN A 326 -1.09 5.59 2.87
N GLY A 327 -1.90 4.68 2.33
CA GLY A 327 -1.81 4.20 0.95
C GLY A 327 -0.53 3.46 0.61
N VAL A 328 -0.42 3.07 -0.67
CA VAL A 328 0.77 2.46 -1.25
C VAL A 328 1.56 3.57 -1.96
N ILE A 329 2.72 3.92 -1.41
CA ILE A 329 3.64 4.91 -1.98
C ILE A 329 4.29 4.37 -3.26
N GLY A 330 4.40 3.05 -3.37
CA GLY A 330 4.79 2.36 -4.60
C GLY A 330 4.74 0.85 -4.44
N GLU A 331 4.35 0.16 -5.52
CA GLU A 331 4.43 -1.28 -5.66
C GLU A 331 5.49 -1.57 -6.72
N SER A 332 6.46 -2.43 -6.42
CA SER A 332 7.39 -2.93 -7.43
C SER A 332 7.33 -4.44 -7.51
N TYR A 333 7.33 -4.93 -8.76
CA TYR A 333 7.33 -6.34 -9.07
C TYR A 333 8.51 -6.63 -9.98
N ASN A 334 9.47 -7.42 -9.50
CA ASN A 334 10.64 -7.78 -10.30
C ASN A 334 10.54 -9.24 -10.77
N ARG A 335 10.18 -9.43 -12.04
CA ARG A 335 10.09 -10.75 -12.70
C ARG A 335 11.43 -11.41 -13.01
N ASN A 336 12.53 -10.66 -13.03
CA ASN A 336 13.73 -11.10 -13.76
C ASN A 336 14.85 -11.68 -12.88
N SER A 337 14.79 -11.56 -11.55
CA SER A 337 15.95 -11.95 -10.72
C SER A 337 15.65 -12.56 -9.35
N ASN A 338 14.52 -12.27 -8.71
CA ASN A 338 14.21 -12.82 -7.37
C ASN A 338 12.70 -12.90 -7.05
N ASN A 339 11.83 -12.66 -8.04
CA ASN A 339 10.36 -12.70 -7.94
C ASN A 339 9.80 -12.17 -6.61
N PHE A 340 10.29 -10.99 -6.20
CA PHE A 340 9.82 -10.34 -4.98
C PHE A 340 8.73 -9.32 -5.31
N LYS A 341 7.77 -9.21 -4.41
CA LYS A 341 6.75 -8.16 -4.41
C LYS A 341 7.08 -7.18 -3.30
N GLU A 342 7.36 -5.93 -3.66
CA GLU A 342 7.73 -4.90 -2.69
C GLU A 342 6.63 -3.84 -2.58
N PHE A 343 6.17 -3.62 -1.36
CA PHE A 343 5.24 -2.56 -1.02
C PHE A 343 5.97 -1.48 -0.22
N ASN A 344 6.01 -0.28 -0.78
CA ASN A 344 6.39 0.91 -0.04
C ASN A 344 5.12 1.51 0.57
N LEU A 345 4.99 1.40 1.89
CA LEU A 345 3.84 1.90 2.64
C LEU A 345 4.23 3.11 3.47
N GLY A 346 3.38 4.12 3.46
CA GLY A 346 3.42 5.17 4.48
C GLY A 346 2.70 4.66 5.72
N ILE A 347 3.30 4.83 6.90
CA ILE A 347 2.60 4.63 8.15
C ILE A 347 2.51 5.94 8.92
N ARG A 348 1.33 6.19 9.48
CA ARG A 348 1.08 7.31 10.39
C ARG A 348 0.40 6.79 11.64
N LEU A 349 0.52 7.54 12.73
CA LEU A 349 -0.28 7.27 13.92
C LEU A 349 -1.63 7.97 13.76
N LYS A 350 -2.73 7.21 13.69
CA LYS A 350 -4.08 7.75 13.87
C LYS A 350 -4.18 8.27 15.29
N LEU A 351 -4.74 9.47 15.47
CA LEU A 351 -5.00 10.07 16.77
C LEU A 351 -6.51 10.20 16.97
N ASN A 352 -6.94 10.39 18.23
CA ASN A 352 -8.34 10.50 18.62
C ASN A 352 -9.00 11.84 18.21
N GLY A 353 -8.88 12.22 16.94
CA GLY A 353 -9.43 13.47 16.40
C GLY A 353 -10.93 13.39 16.10
N SER A 354 -11.53 14.55 15.82
CA SER A 354 -12.94 14.70 15.48
C SER A 354 -13.33 13.98 14.18
N VAL A 355 -14.54 13.43 14.13
CA VAL A 355 -15.09 12.77 12.93
C VAL A 355 -16.12 13.68 12.27
N SER A 356 -15.70 14.37 11.21
CA SER A 356 -16.51 15.39 10.53
C SER A 356 -17.77 14.84 9.87
N ALA A 357 -17.78 13.57 9.46
CA ALA A 357 -18.91 12.95 8.77
C ALA A 357 -20.19 12.95 9.63
N TYR A 358 -20.06 13.00 10.96
CA TYR A 358 -21.18 12.94 11.88
C TYR A 358 -21.07 13.91 13.07
N ASN A 359 -20.24 14.96 12.94
CA ASN A 359 -19.98 15.96 13.98
C ASN A 359 -19.59 15.38 15.34
N GLU A 360 -18.90 14.25 15.36
CA GLU A 360 -18.43 13.66 16.62
C GLU A 360 -17.13 14.33 17.07
N LYS A 361 -17.04 14.53 18.38
CA LYS A 361 -15.88 15.19 19.01
C LYS A 361 -14.61 14.37 18.87
N SER A 362 -14.71 13.04 18.84
CA SER A 362 -13.57 12.15 18.71
C SER A 362 -13.89 10.82 18.01
N SER A 363 -12.86 10.11 17.54
CA SER A 363 -13.00 8.76 16.99
C SER A 363 -13.53 7.77 18.03
N LEU A 364 -13.16 7.95 19.30
CA LEU A 364 -13.69 7.16 20.42
C LEU A 364 -15.21 7.36 20.54
N ASP A 365 -15.67 8.62 20.63
CA ASP A 365 -17.10 8.93 20.76
C ASP A 365 -17.89 8.37 19.58
N TYR A 366 -17.33 8.47 18.37
CA TYR A 366 -17.93 7.91 17.16
C TYR A 366 -18.18 6.40 17.29
N HIS A 367 -17.19 5.62 17.72
CA HIS A 367 -17.33 4.17 17.83
C HIS A 367 -18.15 3.73 19.05
N ILE A 368 -18.07 4.45 20.17
CA ILE A 368 -18.93 4.20 21.34
C ILE A 368 -20.41 4.44 20.99
N ALA A 369 -20.72 5.51 20.26
CA ALA A 369 -22.07 5.79 19.80
C ALA A 369 -22.62 4.75 18.80
N GLU A 370 -21.74 4.00 18.09
CA GLU A 370 -22.15 2.85 17.28
C GLU A 370 -22.44 1.61 18.13
N ILE A 371 -21.67 1.40 19.20
CA ILE A 371 -21.83 0.25 20.09
C ILE A 371 -23.07 0.40 20.99
N ASP A 372 -23.32 1.61 21.50
CA ASP A 372 -24.39 1.90 22.46
C ASP A 372 -25.79 1.67 21.85
N PRO A 373 -26.57 0.67 22.32
CA PRO A 373 -27.92 0.42 21.82
C PRO A 373 -28.91 1.56 22.06
N THR A 374 -28.60 2.43 23.03
CA THR A 374 -29.44 3.59 23.39
C THR A 374 -29.18 4.80 22.50
N SER A 375 -28.04 4.82 21.81
CA SER A 375 -27.65 5.87 20.88
C SER A 375 -28.66 5.99 19.72
N PRO A 376 -29.09 7.22 19.36
CA PRO A 376 -29.92 7.45 18.18
C PRO A 376 -29.31 6.84 16.91
N ARG A 377 -27.98 6.96 16.75
CA ARG A 377 -27.25 6.41 15.60
C ARG A 377 -27.41 4.91 15.49
N HIS A 378 -27.25 4.19 16.60
CA HIS A 378 -27.37 2.75 16.61
C HIS A 378 -28.76 2.31 16.13
N ARG A 379 -29.81 2.99 16.59
CA ARG A 379 -31.20 2.71 16.19
C ARG A 379 -31.46 3.03 14.71
N GLU A 380 -30.94 4.16 14.22
CA GLU A 380 -31.08 4.58 12.81
C GLU A 380 -30.45 3.57 11.84
N TYR A 381 -29.24 3.08 12.15
CA TYR A 381 -28.57 2.08 11.29
C TYR A 381 -29.28 0.73 11.28
N LEU A 382 -29.89 0.32 12.39
CA LEU A 382 -30.68 -0.91 12.45
C LEU A 382 -32.00 -0.80 11.67
N GLN A 383 -32.60 0.39 11.60
CA GLN A 383 -33.81 0.63 10.80
C GLN A 383 -33.55 0.62 9.28
N ASN A 384 -32.30 0.84 8.85
CA ASN A 384 -31.92 0.80 7.44
C ASN A 384 -31.64 -0.63 6.98
N SER A 385 -32.64 -1.29 6.37
CA SER A 385 -32.58 -2.69 5.93
C SER A 385 -31.34 -3.03 5.09
N ASN A 386 -30.89 -2.10 4.24
CA ASN A 386 -29.78 -2.35 3.31
C ASN A 386 -28.40 -2.30 4.01
N LYS A 387 -28.30 -1.69 5.19
CA LYS A 387 -27.04 -1.51 5.94
C LYS A 387 -27.04 -2.25 7.28
N ALA A 388 -28.20 -2.74 7.74
CA ALA A 388 -28.35 -3.37 9.03
C ALA A 388 -27.39 -4.55 9.23
N LYS A 389 -27.21 -5.41 8.21
CA LYS A 389 -26.31 -6.57 8.30
C LYS A 389 -24.85 -6.16 8.51
N SER A 390 -24.31 -5.31 7.65
CA SER A 390 -22.92 -4.84 7.77
C SER A 390 -22.69 -4.01 9.03
N PHE A 391 -23.71 -3.26 9.47
CA PHE A 391 -23.67 -2.53 10.74
C PHE A 391 -23.57 -3.49 11.93
N LYS A 392 -24.41 -4.54 12.01
CA LYS A 392 -24.35 -5.54 13.09
C LYS A 392 -22.97 -6.22 13.17
N THR A 393 -22.38 -6.58 12.03
CA THR A 393 -21.01 -7.12 11.97
C THR A 393 -19.97 -6.12 12.48
N ARG A 394 -20.10 -4.84 12.12
CA ARG A 394 -19.21 -3.77 12.61
C ARG A 394 -19.35 -3.54 14.11
N VAL A 395 -20.57 -3.57 14.65
CA VAL A 395 -20.83 -3.46 16.09
C VAL A 395 -20.14 -4.61 16.84
N LEU A 396 -20.31 -5.85 16.39
CA LEU A 396 -19.62 -7.02 16.97
C LEU A 396 -18.10 -6.86 16.98
N LYS A 397 -17.51 -6.49 15.83
CA LYS A 397 -16.05 -6.21 15.72
C LYS A 397 -15.62 -5.16 16.74
N ASN A 398 -16.33 -4.04 16.81
CA ASN A 398 -15.97 -2.93 17.70
C ASN A 398 -16.14 -3.30 19.17
N VAL A 399 -17.23 -3.95 19.57
CA VAL A 399 -17.44 -4.40 20.95
C VAL A 399 -16.32 -5.32 21.40
N CYS A 400 -16.00 -6.35 20.62
CA CYS A 400 -14.94 -7.29 20.98
C CYS A 400 -13.58 -6.61 21.05
N LEU A 401 -13.23 -5.78 20.05
CA LEU A 401 -11.96 -5.06 20.04
C LEU A 401 -11.84 -4.12 21.25
N TYR A 402 -12.88 -3.34 21.56
CA TYR A 402 -12.85 -2.41 22.68
C TYR A 402 -12.83 -3.14 24.02
N TYR A 403 -13.61 -4.22 24.16
CA TYR A 403 -13.57 -5.06 25.35
C TYR A 403 -12.17 -5.63 25.58
N LEU A 404 -11.56 -6.24 24.56
CA LEU A 404 -10.23 -6.85 24.66
C LEU A 404 -9.13 -5.83 24.95
N ILE A 405 -9.24 -4.62 24.38
CA ILE A 405 -8.22 -3.58 24.52
C ILE A 405 -8.38 -2.75 25.79
N PHE A 406 -9.61 -2.56 26.29
CA PHE A 406 -9.90 -1.75 27.48
C PHE A 406 -10.38 -2.55 28.69
N ALA A 407 -10.33 -3.89 28.64
CA ALA A 407 -10.62 -4.74 29.79
C ALA A 407 -9.78 -4.30 31.00
N ILE A 408 -10.43 -4.11 32.13
CA ILE A 408 -9.80 -3.87 33.43
C ILE A 408 -10.17 -5.05 34.33
N ASP A 409 -9.26 -5.45 35.21
CA ASP A 409 -9.60 -6.48 36.19
C ASP A 409 -10.62 -5.96 37.23
N GLU A 410 -11.10 -6.85 38.10
CA GLU A 410 -12.08 -6.53 39.15
C GLU A 410 -11.57 -5.47 40.16
N THR A 411 -10.25 -5.23 40.20
CA THR A 411 -9.61 -4.22 41.05
C THR A 411 -9.38 -2.88 40.34
N GLY A 412 -9.76 -2.77 39.07
CA GLY A 412 -9.57 -1.58 38.24
C GLY A 412 -8.15 -1.41 37.72
N ASN A 413 -7.28 -2.43 37.86
CA ASN A 413 -5.92 -2.43 37.35
C ASN A 413 -5.88 -3.03 35.94
N THR A 414 -4.82 -2.72 35.19
CA THR A 414 -4.49 -3.40 33.94
C THR A 414 -3.61 -4.60 34.26
N PRO A 415 -4.13 -5.84 34.26
CA PRO A 415 -3.44 -7.02 34.81
C PRO A 415 -2.22 -7.50 33.99
N ASP A 416 -1.90 -6.83 32.87
CA ASP A 416 -1.06 -7.41 31.82
C ASP A 416 0.44 -7.03 31.90
N GLU A 417 0.91 -6.51 33.04
CA GLU A 417 2.34 -6.21 33.25
C GLU A 417 3.23 -7.48 33.21
N GLU A 418 2.65 -8.66 33.48
CA GLU A 418 3.38 -9.94 33.61
C GLU A 418 3.50 -10.78 32.32
N TYR A 419 3.03 -10.31 31.15
CA TYR A 419 3.22 -11.03 29.87
C TYR A 419 4.66 -10.90 29.31
N SER A 420 5.67 -10.97 30.18
CA SER A 420 7.09 -11.04 29.82
C SER A 420 7.55 -12.49 29.87
N ASN A 421 7.62 -13.12 28.68
CA ASN A 421 8.11 -14.48 28.36
C ASN A 421 7.25 -15.66 28.85
N PRO A 422 6.56 -16.38 27.96
CA PRO A 422 6.46 -17.82 28.13
C PRO A 422 7.86 -18.42 27.90
N LYS A 423 8.32 -19.26 28.83
CA LYS A 423 9.50 -20.11 28.67
C LYS A 423 9.28 -21.14 27.57
#